data_AF-A0A7C0UFU1-F1
#
_entry.id   AF-A0A7C0UFU1-F1
#
_cell.length_a   1.000
_cell.length_b   1.000
_cell.length_c   1.000
_cell.angle_alpha   90.00
_cell.angle_beta   90.00
_cell.angle_gamma   90.00
#
_symmetry.space_group_name_H-M   'P 1'
#
loop_
_entity.id
_entity.type
_entity.pdbx_description
1 polymer ?
#
loop_
_entity_poly.entity_id
_entity_poly.type
_entity_poly.pdbx_seq_one_letter_code
_entity_poly.pdbx_strand_id
1 'polypeptide(L)'
;MSAKKNHVVWHDKYVQRSDRNRFNRHKNCVIWFTGLSAAGKSTIAHNVEQALFKRGVQIYTLDGDNVRHGLNVNLGFSPEDRKEN
;
A
#
# COMPACT_ATOMS: atom_id res chain seq x y z
N MET A 1 21.98 -9.42 32.07
CA MET A 1 21.61 -8.83 30.78
C MET A 1 20.10 -8.60 30.79
N SER A 2 19.65 -7.35 30.91
CA SER A 2 18.21 -7.02 31.06
C SER A 2 17.53 -7.00 29.70
N ALA A 3 16.47 -7.78 29.52
CA ALA A 3 15.65 -7.80 28.31
C ALA A 3 14.96 -6.44 28.13
N LYS A 4 15.10 -5.82 26.95
CA LYS A 4 14.38 -4.60 26.59
C LYS A 4 12.87 -4.86 26.70
N LYS A 5 12.21 -4.23 27.69
CA LYS A 5 10.75 -4.18 27.77
C LYS A 5 10.23 -3.31 26.62
N ASN A 6 9.59 -3.93 25.63
CA ASN A 6 8.88 -3.22 24.59
C ASN A 6 7.59 -2.63 25.18
N HIS A 7 7.63 -1.34 25.51
CA HIS A 7 6.48 -0.55 26.00
C HIS A 7 5.55 -0.12 24.85
N VAL A 8 5.20 -1.06 23.95
CA VAL A 8 4.24 -0.79 22.87
C VAL A 8 2.89 -1.34 23.32
N VAL A 9 2.00 -0.44 23.72
CA VAL A 9 0.61 -0.78 24.06
C VAL A 9 -0.25 -0.49 22.84
N TRP A 10 -1.04 -1.49 22.41
CA TRP A 10 -2.03 -1.28 21.36
C TRP A 10 -3.14 -0.39 21.91
N HIS A 11 -3.31 0.79 21.32
CA HIS A 11 -4.46 1.64 21.61
C HIS A 11 -5.63 1.23 20.72
N ASP A 12 -6.81 1.10 21.33
CA ASP A 12 -8.04 0.94 20.59
C ASP A 12 -8.26 2.16 19.70
N LYS A 13 -8.56 1.90 18.42
CA LYS A 13 -8.83 2.95 17.45
C LYS A 13 -10.26 3.44 17.65
N TYR A 14 -10.44 4.76 17.71
CA TYR A 14 -11.78 5.39 17.69
C TYR A 14 -12.60 5.04 16.44
N VAL A 15 -11.93 4.67 15.34
CA VAL A 15 -12.54 4.23 14.08
C VAL A 15 -12.01 2.86 13.70
N GLN A 16 -12.90 1.88 13.64
CA GLN A 16 -12.59 0.50 13.32
C GLN A 16 -12.64 0.25 11.81
N ARG A 17 -12.10 -0.90 11.39
CA ARG A 17 -12.15 -1.36 9.99
C ARG A 17 -13.60 -1.52 9.50
N SER A 18 -14.49 -2.02 10.37
CA SER A 18 -15.93 -2.16 10.08
C SER A 18 -16.60 -0.84 9.77
N ASP A 19 -16.25 0.22 10.51
CA ASP A 19 -16.83 1.56 10.33
C ASP A 19 -16.46 2.12 8.96
N ARG A 20 -15.18 2.00 8.58
CA ARG A 20 -14.70 2.41 7.24
C ARG A 20 -15.36 1.61 6.13
N ASN A 21 -15.48 0.29 6.29
CA ASN A 21 -16.13 -0.56 5.29
C ASN A 21 -17.61 -0.19 5.12
N ARG A 22 -18.31 0.11 6.22
CA ARG A 22 -19.71 0.55 6.20
C ARG A 22 -19.85 1.92 5.54
N PHE A 23 -18.99 2.87 5.90
CA PHE A 23 -18.98 4.21 5.33
C PHE A 23 -18.70 4.20 3.82
N ASN A 24 -17.69 3.43 3.39
CA ASN A 24 -17.30 3.32 1.98
C ASN A 24 -18.21 2.38 1.16
N ARG A 25 -19.07 1.59 1.81
CA ARG A 25 -19.95 0.58 1.18
C ARG A 25 -19.18 -0.50 0.40
N HIS A 26 -17.91 -0.73 0.76
CA HIS A 26 -17.07 -1.81 0.24
C HIS A 26 -16.04 -2.23 1.28
N LYS A 27 -15.48 -3.44 1.13
CA LYS A 27 -14.35 -3.89 1.95
C LYS A 27 -13.04 -3.28 1.43
N ASN A 28 -12.09 -3.10 2.32
CA ASN A 28 -10.70 -2.81 1.95
C ASN A 28 -9.94 -4.07 1.54
N CYS A 29 -9.08 -3.95 0.54
CA CYS A 29 -8.15 -4.98 0.11
C CYS A 29 -6.86 -4.34 -0.42
N VAL A 30 -5.82 -5.16 -0.57
CA VAL A 30 -4.58 -4.80 -1.26
C VAL A 30 -4.46 -5.74 -2.46
N ILE A 31 -4.23 -5.16 -3.64
CA ILE A 31 -3.95 -5.91 -4.86
C ILE A 31 -2.47 -5.72 -5.15
N TRP A 32 -1.69 -6.79 -4.98
CA TRP A 32 -0.24 -6.74 -5.14
C TRP A 32 0.17 -7.27 -6.52
N PHE A 33 0.51 -6.36 -7.44
CA PHE A 33 1.07 -6.74 -8.74
C PHE A 33 2.57 -6.98 -8.62
N THR A 34 3.01 -8.21 -8.90
CA THR A 34 4.43 -8.60 -8.93
C THR A 34 4.78 -9.23 -10.27
N GLY A 35 6.04 -9.14 -10.67
CA GLY A 35 6.52 -9.60 -11.97
C GLY A 35 7.73 -8.82 -12.46
N LEU A 36 8.33 -9.31 -13.54
CA LEU A 36 9.52 -8.74 -14.16
C LEU A 36 9.32 -7.27 -14.59
N SER A 37 10.42 -6.54 -14.74
CA SER A 37 10.37 -5.23 -15.41
C SER A 37 9.74 -5.37 -16.80
N ALA A 38 8.98 -4.37 -17.22
CA ALA A 38 8.19 -4.38 -18.46
C ALA A 38 7.10 -5.48 -18.59
N ALA A 39 6.80 -6.25 -17.53
CA ALA A 39 5.67 -7.21 -17.54
C ALA A 39 4.26 -6.57 -17.54
N GLY A 40 4.17 -5.23 -17.59
CA GLY A 40 2.90 -4.50 -17.64
C GLY A 40 2.22 -4.23 -16.29
N LYS A 41 2.93 -4.36 -15.16
CA LYS A 41 2.37 -4.15 -13.81
C LYS A 41 1.68 -2.79 -13.65
N SER A 42 2.39 -1.71 -13.95
CA SER A 42 1.89 -0.33 -13.86
C SER A 42 0.70 -0.10 -14.79
N THR A 43 0.79 -0.61 -16.03
CA THR A 43 -0.30 -0.54 -17.00
C THR A 43 -1.58 -1.21 -16.47
N ILE A 44 -1.47 -2.41 -15.89
CA ILE A 44 -2.62 -3.12 -15.32
C ILE A 44 -3.13 -2.38 -14.08
N ALA A 45 -2.25 -1.94 -13.19
CA ALA A 45 -2.62 -1.24 -11.96
C ALA A 45 -3.44 0.04 -12.25
N HIS A 46 -2.99 0.88 -13.18
CA HIS A 46 -3.71 2.10 -13.56
C HIS A 46 -5.05 1.81 -14.28
N ASN A 47 -5.13 0.75 -15.09
CA ASN A 47 -6.41 0.35 -15.68
C ASN A 47 -7.40 -0.16 -14.63
N VAL A 48 -6.92 -0.91 -13.63
CA VAL A 48 -7.74 -1.35 -12.48
C VAL A 48 -8.21 -0.17 -11.66
N GLU A 49 -7.33 0.78 -11.36
CA GLU A 49 -7.66 2.04 -10.69
C GLU A 49 -8.74 2.81 -11.46
N GLN A 50 -8.56 3.03 -12.76
CA GLN A 50 -9.55 3.72 -13.58
C GLN A 50 -10.91 3.00 -13.59
N ALA A 51 -10.91 1.66 -13.69
CA ALA A 51 -12.12 0.87 -13.71
C ALA A 51 -12.89 0.91 -12.37
N LEU A 52 -12.17 0.88 -11.24
CA LEU A 52 -12.75 0.96 -9.90
C LEU A 52 -13.19 2.38 -9.55
N PHE A 53 -12.43 3.39 -9.96
CA PHE A 53 -12.82 4.80 -9.82
C PHE A 53 -14.14 5.09 -10.55
N LYS A 54 -14.29 4.61 -11.79
CA LYS A 54 -15.55 4.71 -12.55
C LYS A 54 -16.75 4.03 -11.87
N ARG A 55 -16.50 3.10 -10.94
CA ARG A 55 -17.53 2.42 -10.13
C ARG A 55 -17.77 3.09 -8.77
N GLY A 56 -17.13 4.23 -8.50
CA GLY A 56 -17.25 4.96 -7.22
C GLY A 56 -16.50 4.29 -6.06
N VAL A 57 -15.54 3.40 -6.34
CA VAL A 57 -14.73 2.75 -5.31
C VAL A 57 -13.56 3.65 -4.93
N GLN A 58 -13.30 3.80 -3.63
CA GLN A 58 -12.09 4.48 -3.17
C GLN A 58 -10.87 3.59 -3.44
N ILE A 59 -9.95 4.09 -4.26
CA ILE A 59 -8.75 3.37 -4.68
C ILE A 59 -7.57 4.34 -4.80
N TYR A 60 -6.38 3.77 -4.67
CA TYR A 60 -5.12 4.45 -4.91
C TYR A 60 -4.08 3.46 -5.42
N THR A 61 -3.33 3.82 -6.45
CA THR A 61 -2.19 3.03 -6.93
C THR A 61 -0.88 3.47 -6.27
N LEU A 62 -0.20 2.53 -5.60
CA LEU A 62 1.19 2.69 -5.18
C LEU A 62 2.09 2.02 -6.22
N ASP A 63 2.70 2.81 -7.09
CA ASP A 63 3.65 2.32 -8.09
C ASP A 63 5.08 2.69 -7.69
N GLY A 64 6.03 1.78 -7.92
CA GLY A 64 7.43 1.96 -7.56
C GLY A 64 8.03 3.22 -8.20
N ASP A 65 7.59 3.58 -9.41
CA ASP A 65 8.01 4.82 -10.07
C ASP A 65 7.48 6.06 -9.32
N ASN A 66 6.20 6.07 -8.93
CA ASN A 66 5.59 7.20 -8.21
C ASN A 66 6.04 7.30 -6.74
N VAL A 67 6.27 6.17 -6.07
CA VAL A 67 6.70 6.13 -4.66
C VAL A 67 8.18 6.52 -4.52
N ARG A 68 9.03 6.20 -5.51
CA ARG A 68 10.44 6.63 -5.57
C ARG A 68 10.61 8.15 -5.72
N HIS A 69 9.62 8.86 -6.26
CA HIS A 69 9.66 10.32 -6.35
C HIS A 69 9.28 11.03 -5.03
N GLY A 70 8.82 10.30 -4.01
CA GLY A 70 8.37 10.87 -2.74
C GLY A 70 8.85 10.08 -1.53
N LEU A 71 8.02 9.14 -1.08
CA LEU A 71 8.23 8.39 0.18
C LEU A 71 9.56 7.62 0.21
N ASN A 72 9.99 7.07 -0.93
CA ASN A 72 11.15 6.19 -1.04
C ASN A 72 12.31 6.84 -1.82
N VAL A 73 12.40 8.18 -1.80
CA VAL A 73 13.44 8.94 -2.52
C VAL A 73 14.87 8.55 -2.11
N ASN A 74 15.04 8.05 -0.89
CA ASN A 74 16.35 7.65 -0.34
C ASN A 74 16.70 6.17 -0.62
N LEU A 75 15.81 5.39 -1.23
CA LEU A 75 16.02 3.96 -1.47
C LEU A 75 16.47 3.71 -2.92
N GLY A 76 17.68 3.18 -3.08
CA GLY A 76 18.27 2.83 -4.36
C GLY A 76 17.70 1.56 -5.01
N PHE A 77 18.57 0.82 -5.70
CA PHE A 77 18.20 -0.46 -6.35
C PHE A 77 18.94 -1.66 -5.76
N SER A 78 19.67 -1.46 -4.65
CA SER A 78 20.34 -2.56 -3.95
C SER A 78 19.32 -3.57 -3.41
N PRO A 79 19.71 -4.85 -3.19
CA PRO A 79 18.84 -5.84 -2.55
C PRO A 79 18.28 -5.35 -1.21
N GLU A 80 19.09 -4.61 -0.45
CA GLU A 80 18.74 -4.01 0.84
C GLU A 80 17.67 -2.93 0.66
N ASP A 81 17.86 -1.99 -0.28
CA ASP A 81 16.89 -0.92 -0.59
C ASP A 81 15.57 -1.46 -1.17
N ARG A 82 15.60 -2.64 -1.80
CA ARG A 82 14.41 -3.33 -2.30
C ARG A 82 13.64 -4.05 -1.21
N LYS A 83 14.27 -4.40 -0.10
CA LYS A 83 13.62 -5.03 1.06
C LYS A 83 12.85 -4.02 1.91
N GLU A 84 13.31 -2.76 1.91
CA GLU A 84 12.69 -1.65 2.64
C GLU A 84 11.59 -0.94 1.84
N ASN A 85 11.64 -1.01 0.50
CA ASN A 85 10.54 -0.59 -0.40
C ASN A 85 9.27 -1.44 -0.18
#